data_AF-A0A937V4N5-F1
#
_entry.id   AF-A0A937V4N5-F1
#
_cell.length_a   1.000
_cell.length_b   1.000
_cell.length_c   1.000
_cell.angle_alpha   90.00
_cell.angle_beta   90.00
_cell.angle_gamma   90.00
#
_symmetry.space_group_name_H-M   'P 1'
#
loop_
_entity.id
_entity.type
_entity.pdbx_description
1 polymer ?
#
loop_
_entity_poly.entity_id
_entity_poly.type
_entity_poly.pdbx_seq_one_letter_code
_entity_poly.pdbx_strand_id
1 'polypeptide(L)'
;MTVIVCLAIVGWIALSKQAPEGEEGPWGGVDVNVIEKYASDAGREAREPFINTDKGDMLLFVFALGGAVGGFAAGYYWRRLVMEKR
;
A
#
# COMPACT_ATOMS: atom_id res chain seq x y z
N MET A 1 4.24 32.86 -11.39
CA MET A 1 4.54 31.59 -10.68
C MET A 1 3.72 31.47 -9.40
N THR A 2 3.73 32.48 -8.52
CA THR A 2 3.01 32.47 -7.22
C THR A 2 1.50 32.26 -7.33
N VAL A 3 0.83 32.92 -8.30
CA VAL A 3 -0.63 32.78 -8.50
C VAL A 3 -1.03 31.36 -8.89
N ILE A 4 -0.22 30.69 -9.73
CA ILE A 4 -0.46 29.32 -10.17
C ILE A 4 -0.33 28.35 -9.00
N VAL A 5 0.66 28.55 -8.12
CA VAL A 5 0.86 27.75 -6.91
C VAL A 5 -0.32 27.91 -5.95
N CYS A 6 -0.81 29.14 -5.74
CA CYS A 6 -1.98 29.37 -4.88
C CYS A 6 -3.24 28.71 -5.43
N LEU A 7 -3.48 28.78 -6.75
CA LEU A 7 -4.63 28.13 -7.38
C LEU A 7 -4.54 26.60 -7.31
N ALA A 8 -3.35 26.02 -7.45
CA ALA A 8 -3.14 24.59 -7.29
C ALA A 8 -3.42 24.13 -5.85
N ILE A 9 -2.97 24.88 -4.84
CA ILE A 9 -3.21 24.57 -3.42
C ILE A 9 -4.69 24.66 -3.08
N VAL A 10 -5.37 25.73 -3.52
CA VAL A 10 -6.81 25.91 -3.29
C VAL A 10 -7.62 24.84 -4.01
N GLY A 11 -7.26 24.51 -5.25
CA GLY A 11 -7.87 23.42 -6.00
C GLY A 11 -7.72 22.07 -5.30
N TRP A 12 -6.54 21.78 -4.75
CA TRP A 12 -6.28 20.54 -4.00
C TRP A 12 -7.13 20.44 -2.74
N ILE A 13 -7.23 21.53 -1.96
CA ILE A 13 -8.04 21.58 -0.73
C ILE A 13 -9.54 21.45 -1.05
N ALA A 14 -10.00 22.07 -2.14
CA ALA A 14 -11.39 21.97 -2.56
C ALA A 14 -11.74 20.54 -3.00
N LEU A 15 -10.83 19.89 -3.74
CA LEU A 15 -11.03 18.54 -4.28
C LEU A 15 -10.83 17.43 -3.23
N SER A 16 -10.04 17.67 -2.18
CA SER A 16 -9.81 16.68 -1.12
C SER A 16 -11.09 16.30 -0.36
N LYS A 17 -12.09 17.19 -0.35
CA LYS A 17 -13.41 16.92 0.26
C LYS A 17 -14.33 16.05 -0.61
N GLN A 18 -13.96 15.79 -1.86
CA GLN A 18 -14.70 14.95 -2.80
C GLN A 18 -14.03 13.58 -2.99
N ALA A 19 -13.06 13.23 -2.16
CA ALA A 19 -12.62 11.85 -2.07
C ALA A 19 -13.86 11.01 -1.71
N PRO A 20 -14.24 10.02 -2.53
CA PRO A 20 -15.32 9.13 -2.17
C PRO A 20 -14.95 8.48 -0.84
N GLU A 21 -15.74 8.74 0.20
CA GLU A 21 -15.75 7.87 1.38
C GLU A 21 -16.04 6.48 0.82
N GLY A 22 -15.12 5.54 1.05
CA GLY A 22 -15.22 4.20 0.51
C GLY A 22 -16.46 3.51 1.09
N GLU A 23 -17.63 3.72 0.48
CA GLU A 23 -18.75 2.82 0.66
C GLU A 23 -18.26 1.44 0.24
N GLU A 24 -18.57 0.44 1.07
CA GLU A 24 -18.33 -0.98 0.81
C GLU A 24 -19.09 -1.38 -0.45
N GLY A 25 -18.50 -1.08 -1.61
CA GLY A 25 -18.98 -1.57 -2.88
C GLY A 25 -18.90 -3.10 -2.91
N PRO A 26 -19.31 -3.74 -4.03
CA PRO A 26 -19.26 -5.20 -4.19
C PRO A 26 -17.85 -5.82 -4.05
N TRP A 27 -16.83 -5.00 -3.82
CA TRP A 27 -15.44 -5.33 -3.54
C TRP A 27 -15.12 -5.10 -2.05
N GLY A 28 -15.97 -5.59 -1.15
CA GLY A 28 -15.67 -5.63 0.28
C GLY A 28 -14.33 -6.34 0.55
N GLY A 29 -13.71 -6.02 1.67
CA GLY A 29 -12.42 -6.57 2.05
C GLY A 29 -12.38 -8.11 2.01
N VAL A 30 -11.18 -8.67 1.82
CA VAL A 30 -10.96 -10.13 1.79
C VAL A 30 -11.42 -10.78 3.11
N ASP A 31 -11.34 -10.04 4.21
CA ASP A 31 -11.86 -10.42 5.52
C ASP A 31 -13.36 -10.72 5.51
N VAL A 32 -14.17 -9.82 4.96
CA VAL A 32 -15.63 -9.99 4.85
C VAL A 32 -15.98 -11.10 3.87
N ASN A 33 -15.36 -11.10 2.69
CA ASN A 33 -15.77 -11.97 1.59
C ASN A 33 -15.26 -13.42 1.71
N VAL A 34 -14.16 -13.64 2.42
CA VAL A 34 -13.47 -14.93 2.45
C VAL A 34 -13.37 -15.45 3.88
N ILE A 35 -12.85 -14.65 4.80
CA ILE A 35 -12.50 -15.12 6.15
C ILE A 35 -13.77 -15.47 6.95
N GLU A 36 -14.81 -14.65 6.90
CA GLU A 36 -16.06 -14.92 7.62
C GLU A 36 -16.76 -16.21 7.15
N LYS A 37 -16.79 -16.44 5.83
CA LYS A 37 -17.38 -17.65 5.25
C LYS A 37 -16.67 -18.92 5.72
N TYR A 38 -15.33 -18.94 5.65
CA TYR A 38 -14.55 -20.10 6.08
C TYR A 38 -14.53 -20.28 7.60
N ALA A 39 -14.63 -19.19 8.39
CA ALA A 39 -14.73 -19.27 9.84
C ALA A 39 -16.08 -19.88 10.27
N SER A 40 -17.18 -19.45 9.65
CA SER A 40 -18.52 -19.99 9.84
C SER A 40 -18.61 -21.47 9.46
N ASP A 41 -18.07 -21.85 8.30
CA ASP A 41 -18.01 -23.25 7.84
C ASP A 41 -17.17 -24.14 8.78
N ALA A 42 -16.22 -23.55 9.51
CA ALA A 42 -15.39 -24.23 10.51
C ALA A 42 -15.94 -24.15 11.94
N GLY A 43 -17.13 -23.58 12.15
CA GLY A 43 -17.78 -23.47 13.47
C GLY A 43 -17.06 -22.57 14.47
N ARG A 44 -16.27 -21.59 13.99
CA ARG A 44 -15.54 -20.62 14.83
C ARG A 44 -15.93 -19.20 14.45
N GLU A 45 -16.01 -18.30 15.43
CA GLU A 45 -16.18 -16.87 15.13
C GLU A 45 -14.93 -16.32 14.42
N ALA A 46 -15.15 -15.47 13.42
CA ALA A 46 -14.10 -14.80 12.68
C ALA A 46 -13.25 -13.97 13.66
N ARG A 47 -12.00 -14.41 13.85
CA ARG A 47 -11.07 -13.78 14.77
C ARG A 47 -10.32 -12.66 14.04
N GLU A 48 -10.14 -11.51 14.68
CA GLU A 48 -9.27 -10.46 14.15
C GLU A 48 -7.87 -11.02 13.81
N PRO A 49 -7.29 -10.66 12.65
CA PRO A 49 -5.96 -11.09 12.26
C PRO A 49 -4.92 -10.73 13.33
N PHE A 50 -4.10 -11.72 13.72
CA PHE A 50 -3.02 -11.51 14.68
C PHE A 50 -1.97 -10.49 14.20
N ILE A 51 -1.80 -10.38 12.89
CA ILE A 51 -0.93 -9.41 12.21
C ILE A 51 -1.83 -8.68 11.22
N ASN A 52 -2.33 -7.52 11.61
CA ASN A 52 -3.07 -6.64 10.71
C ASN A 52 -2.07 -5.84 9.88
N THR A 53 -1.62 -6.40 8.76
CA THR A 53 -0.74 -5.69 7.80
C THR A 53 -1.39 -4.42 7.24
N ASP A 54 -2.73 -4.36 7.30
CA ASP A 54 -3.55 -3.24 6.82
C ASP A 54 -3.79 -2.16 7.88
N LYS A 55 -3.56 -2.44 9.17
CA LYS A 55 -3.65 -1.43 10.24
C LYS A 55 -2.28 -0.77 10.41
N GLY A 56 -2.06 0.32 9.67
CA GLY A 56 -0.85 1.15 9.74
C GLY A 56 0.01 1.05 8.47
N ASP A 57 1.33 1.25 8.62
CA ASP A 57 2.26 1.39 7.50
C ASP A 57 3.26 0.22 7.37
N MET A 58 2.96 -0.94 7.97
CA MET A 58 3.88 -2.08 7.98
C MET A 58 4.09 -2.68 6.59
N LEU A 59 3.02 -2.78 5.79
CA LEU A 59 3.12 -3.29 4.43
C LEU A 59 4.03 -2.40 3.58
N LEU A 60 3.82 -1.07 3.65
CA LEU A 60 4.65 -0.10 2.93
C LEU A 60 6.09 -0.12 3.44
N PHE A 61 6.29 -0.25 4.75
CA PHE A 61 7.62 -0.34 5.35
C PHE A 61 8.41 -1.55 4.83
N VAL A 62 7.78 -2.74 4.80
CA VAL A 62 8.43 -3.95 4.25
C VAL A 62 8.68 -3.80 2.76
N PHE A 63 7.77 -3.18 2.02
CA PHE A 63 7.93 -2.92 0.60
C PHE A 63 9.11 -1.97 0.34
N ALA A 64 9.24 -0.89 1.11
CA ALA A 64 10.34 0.05 1.04
C ALA A 64 11.67 -0.61 1.41
N LEU A 65 11.70 -1.44 2.46
CA LEU A 65 12.89 -2.18 2.86
C LEU A 65 13.32 -3.17 1.77
N GLY A 66 12.39 -3.92 1.20
CA GLY A 66 12.64 -4.84 0.10
C GLY A 66 13.14 -4.11 -1.16
N GLY A 67 12.53 -2.97 -1.49
CA GLY A 67 12.96 -2.11 -2.59
C GLY A 67 14.36 -1.54 -2.39
N ALA A 68 14.71 -1.12 -1.18
CA ALA A 68 16.05 -0.67 -0.84
C ALA A 68 17.07 -1.79 -1.03
N VAL A 69 16.87 -2.94 -0.37
CA VAL A 69 17.79 -4.09 -0.46
C VAL A 69 17.93 -4.56 -1.91
N GLY A 70 16.82 -4.71 -2.62
CA GLY A 70 16.80 -5.13 -4.03
C GLY A 70 17.50 -4.13 -4.95
N GLY A 71 17.25 -2.83 -4.77
CA GLY A 71 17.88 -1.76 -5.53
C GLY A 71 19.39 -1.71 -5.32
N PHE A 72 19.86 -1.81 -4.07
CA PHE A 72 21.29 -1.87 -3.76
C PHE A 72 21.96 -3.12 -4.32
N ALA A 73 21.33 -4.29 -4.20
CA ALA A 73 21.86 -5.54 -4.75
C ALA A 73 21.97 -5.45 -6.28
N ALA A 74 20.90 -5.05 -6.96
CA ALA A 74 20.88 -4.88 -8.41
C ALA A 74 21.94 -3.87 -8.88
N GLY A 75 22.04 -2.73 -8.22
CA GLY A 75 23.05 -1.71 -8.51
C GLY A 75 24.49 -2.22 -8.32
N TYR A 76 24.76 -2.98 -7.27
CA TYR A 76 26.07 -3.57 -7.03
C TYR A 76 26.46 -4.57 -8.12
N TYR A 77 25.56 -5.48 -8.48
CA TYR A 77 25.81 -6.45 -9.55
C TYR A 77 25.95 -5.78 -10.91
N TRP A 78 25.16 -4.76 -11.20
CA TRP A 78 25.29 -3.97 -12.42
C TRP A 78 26.67 -3.32 -12.53
N ARG A 79 27.12 -2.64 -11.47
CA ARG A 79 28.47 -2.04 -11.39
C ARG A 79 29.55 -3.10 -11.65
N ARG A 80 29.45 -4.25 -10.99
CA ARG A 80 30.44 -5.33 -11.11
C ARG A 80 30.49 -5.94 -12.51
N LEU A 81 29.34 -6.17 -13.13
CA LEU A 81 29.26 -6.84 -14.43
C LEU A 81 29.56 -5.91 -15.60
N VAL A 82 29.14 -4.64 -15.53
CA VAL A 82 29.18 -3.70 -16.65
C VAL A 82 30.32 -2.70 -16.55
N MET A 83 30.69 -2.27 -15.33
CA MET A 83 31.71 -1.22 -15.13
C MET A 83 33.09 -1.78 -14.78
N GLU A 84 33.18 -2.82 -13.95
CA GLU A 84 34.48 -3.39 -13.51
C GLU A 84 35.07 -4.40 -14.52
N LYS A 85 34.27 -4.94 -15.46
CA LYS A 85 34.71 -5.94 -16.43
C LYS A 85 35.05 -5.37 -17.83
N ARG A 86 35.14 -4.04 -17.95
CA ARG A 86 35.54 -3.35 -19.18
C ARG A 86 37.02 -2.93 -19.10
#